data_AF-A0AAP9YJ19-F1
#
_entry.id   AF-A0AAP9YJ19-F1
#
_cell.length_a   1.000
_cell.length_b   1.000
_cell.length_c   1.000
_cell.angle_alpha   90.00
_cell.angle_beta   90.00
_cell.angle_gamma   90.00
#
_symmetry.space_group_name_H-M   'P 1'
#
loop_
_entity.id
_entity.type
_entity.pdbx_description
1 polymer ?
#
loop_
_entity_poly.entity_id
_entity_poly.type
_entity_poly.pdbx_seq_one_letter_code
_entity_poly.pdbx_strand_id
1 'polypeptide(L)' 'MREALGLAPAKPAPKRSGQRPSYIQVELSVRKGSGGPAFRFEHRSRSLSTLDAQLEAEKLVRQKGWEVWAVLDVRQVSE' A
#
# COMPACT_ATOMS: atom_id res chain seq x y z
N MET A 1 8.93 48.05 -16.76
CA MET A 1 9.97 47.96 -15.71
C MET A 1 9.49 47.38 -14.36
N ARG A 2 8.23 46.89 -14.20
CA ARG A 2 7.77 46.32 -12.91
C ARG A 2 8.10 44.83 -12.72
N GLU A 3 8.20 44.06 -13.80
CA GLU A 3 8.48 42.62 -13.72
C GLU A 3 9.95 42.30 -13.39
N ALA A 4 10.89 43.16 -13.80
CA ALA A 4 12.33 43.02 -13.51
C ALA A 4 12.70 43.30 -12.04
N LEU A 5 11.76 43.82 -11.24
CA LEU A 5 11.93 44.13 -9.82
C LEU A 5 11.30 43.08 -8.90
N GLY A 6 10.80 41.95 -9.44
CA GLY A 6 10.18 40.89 -8.64
C GLY A 6 8.84 41.26 -7.98
N LEU A 7 8.24 42.40 -8.38
CA LEU A 7 6.98 42.93 -7.83
C LEU A 7 5.72 42.33 -8.48
N ALA A 8 5.85 41.22 -9.21
CA ALA A 8 4.70 40.50 -9.69
C ALA A 8 4.03 39.75 -8.52
N PRO A 9 2.69 39.77 -8.39
CA PRO A 9 2.01 39.02 -7.35
C PRO A 9 2.39 37.54 -7.47
N ALA A 10 2.85 36.95 -6.37
CA ALA A 10 3.30 35.57 -6.32
C ALA A 10 2.22 34.66 -6.91
N LYS A 11 2.59 33.78 -7.86
CA LYS A 11 1.70 32.74 -8.37
C LYS A 11 1.13 31.97 -7.17
N PRO A 12 -0.19 31.76 -7.09
CA PRO A 12 -0.77 30.99 -6.00
C PRO A 12 -0.14 29.60 -6.01
N ALA A 13 0.32 29.15 -4.84
CA ALA A 13 0.86 27.80 -4.67
C ALA A 13 -0.18 26.79 -5.19
N PRO A 14 0.26 25.72 -5.90
CA PRO A 14 -0.67 24.72 -6.40
C PRO A 14 -1.47 24.18 -5.21
N LYS A 15 -2.80 24.31 -5.26
CA LYS A 15 -3.69 23.66 -4.31
C LYS A 15 -3.36 22.17 -4.34
N ARG A 16 -2.92 21.61 -3.21
CA ARG A 16 -2.80 20.16 -3.04
C ARG A 16 -4.20 19.58 -3.28
N SER A 17 -4.45 19.08 -4.49
CA SER A 17 -5.62 18.28 -4.79
C SER A 17 -5.64 17.15 -3.78
N GLY A 18 -6.70 17.03 -2.99
CA GLY A 18 -6.83 16.03 -1.94
C GLY A 18 -6.42 14.67 -2.49
N GLN A 19 -5.25 14.20 -2.06
CA GLN A 19 -4.72 12.93 -2.49
C GLN A 19 -5.64 11.89 -1.84
N ARG A 20 -6.46 11.26 -2.67
CA ARG A 20 -7.32 10.15 -2.28
C ARG A 20 -6.50 9.15 -1.48
N PRO A 21 -7.01 8.62 -0.35
CA PRO A 21 -6.26 7.65 0.42
C PRO A 21 -5.95 6.46 -0.50
N SER A 22 -4.66 6.19 -0.66
CA SER A 22 -4.18 5.04 -1.43
C SER A 22 -3.59 4.02 -0.47
N TYR A 23 -3.91 2.75 -0.69
CA TYR A 23 -3.37 1.64 0.09
C TYR A 23 -2.89 0.53 -0.83
N ILE A 24 -2.03 -0.34 -0.34
CA ILE A 24 -1.60 -1.53 -1.07
C ILE A 24 -2.40 -2.71 -0.56
N GLN A 25 -3.13 -3.36 -1.47
CA GLN A 25 -3.82 -4.61 -1.20
C GLN A 25 -2.90 -5.77 -1.57
N VAL A 26 -2.67 -6.65 -0.60
CA VAL A 26 -1.90 -7.88 -0.75
C VAL A 26 -2.84 -9.05 -0.55
N GLU A 27 -2.92 -9.93 -1.54
CA GLU A 27 -3.66 -11.19 -1.49
C GLU A 27 -2.64 -12.34 -1.42
N LEU A 28 -2.69 -13.13 -0.35
CA LEU A 28 -1.84 -14.29 -0.13
C LEU A 28 -2.68 -15.57 -0.13
N SER A 29 -2.11 -16.65 -0.67
CA SER A 29 -2.58 -18.00 -0.41
C SER A 29 -1.84 -18.54 0.80
N VAL A 30 -2.57 -18.92 1.84
CA VAL A 30 -2.00 -19.37 3.11
C VAL A 30 -2.58 -20.71 3.52
N ARG A 31 -1.84 -21.46 4.33
CA ARG A 31 -2.27 -22.74 4.92
C ARG A 31 -2.08 -22.71 6.43
N LYS A 32 -2.86 -23.50 7.16
CA LYS A 32 -2.60 -23.71 8.58
C LYS A 32 -1.34 -24.57 8.74
N GLY A 33 -0.52 -24.28 9.75
CA GLY A 33 0.67 -25.11 10.05
C GLY A 33 0.32 -26.56 10.44
N SER A 34 -0.91 -26.80 10.90
CA SER A 34 -1.45 -28.15 11.18
C SER A 34 -1.80 -28.95 9.91
N GLY A 35 -1.58 -28.39 8.71
CA GLY A 35 -2.05 -28.94 7.44
C GLY A 35 -3.49 -28.51 7.09
N GLY A 36 -3.92 -28.90 5.89
CA GLY A 36 -5.24 -28.57 5.33
C GLY A 36 -5.16 -27.80 4.00
N PRO A 37 -6.32 -27.53 3.37
CA PRO A 37 -6.37 -26.79 2.11
C PRO A 37 -5.90 -25.34 2.31
N ALA A 38 -5.28 -24.80 1.26
CA ALA A 38 -4.92 -23.39 1.24
C ALA A 38 -6.17 -22.50 1.13
N PHE A 39 -6.12 -21.33 1.75
CA PHE A 39 -7.18 -20.32 1.71
C PHE A 39 -6.59 -18.94 1.45
N ARG A 40 -7.45 -18.01 1.01
CA ARG A 40 -7.04 -16.63 0.70
C ARG A 40 -6.97 -15.80 1.97
N PHE A 41 -5.88 -15.05 2.12
CA PHE A 41 -5.67 -14.04 3.14
C PHE A 41 -5.47 -12.69 2.47
N GLU A 42 -6.23 -11.70 2.89
CA GLU A 42 -6.16 -10.34 2.36
C GLU A 42 -5.59 -9.40 3.42
N HIS A 43 -4.65 -8.55 3.01
CA HIS A 43 -4.07 -7.53 3.85
C HIS A 43 -4.10 -6.18 3.13
N ARG A 44 -4.56 -5.14 3.83
CA ARG A 44 -4.50 -3.75 3.37
C ARG A 44 -3.41 -3.04 4.15
N SER A 45 -2.33 -2.70 3.47
CA SER A 45 -1.23 -1.92 4.05
C SER A 45 -1.33 -0.45 3.62
N ARG A 46 -0.98 0.45 4.54
CA ARG A 46 -0.83 1.89 4.27
C ARG A 46 0.58 2.24 3.79
N SER A 47 1.46 1.25 3.66
CA SER A 47 2.81 1.45 3.16
C SER A 47 2.77 1.93 1.71
N LEU A 48 3.75 2.77 1.37
CA LEU A 48 3.94 3.30 0.02
C LEU A 48 4.71 2.31 -0.88
N SER A 49 5.24 1.24 -0.31
CA SER A 49 6.08 0.22 -0.95
C SER A 49 5.36 -1.12 -0.99
N THR A 50 5.30 -1.74 -2.17
CA THR A 50 4.69 -3.06 -2.38
C THR A 50 5.43 -4.15 -1.61
N LEU A 51 6.76 -4.05 -1.55
CA LEU A 51 7.59 -5.00 -0.82
C LEU A 51 7.31 -4.94 0.68
N ASP A 52 7.23 -3.73 1.25
CA ASP A 52 6.94 -3.57 2.68
C ASP A 52 5.54 -4.08 3.02
N ALA A 53 4.56 -3.78 2.18
CA ALA A 53 3.20 -4.29 2.33
C ALA A 53 3.15 -5.83 2.29
N GLN A 54 3.94 -6.46 1.43
CA GLN A 54 4.04 -7.92 1.37
C GLN A 54 4.69 -8.48 2.63
N LEU A 55 5.82 -7.92 3.08
CA LEU A 55 6.50 -8.35 4.31
C LEU A 55 5.61 -8.21 5.55
N GLU A 56 4.84 -7.13 5.64
CA GLU A 56 3.81 -6.93 6.68
C GLU A 56 2.76 -8.05 6.64
N ALA A 57 2.22 -8.34 5.46
CA ALA A 57 1.24 -9.40 5.28
C ALA A 57 1.80 -10.78 5.69
N GLU A 58 2.99 -11.13 5.23
CA GLU A 58 3.65 -12.40 5.59
C GLU A 58 3.91 -12.51 7.09
N LYS A 59 4.35 -11.42 7.73
CA LYS A 59 4.58 -11.38 9.18
C LYS A 59 3.30 -11.64 9.95
N LEU A 60 2.18 -11.05 9.53
CA LEU A 60 0.85 -11.29 10.13
C LEU A 60 0.40 -12.74 9.96
N VAL A 61 0.64 -13.34 8.79
CA VAL A 61 0.33 -14.76 8.54
C VAL A 61 1.12 -15.66 9.49
N ARG A 62 2.43 -15.41 9.64
CA ARG A 62 3.28 -16.18 10.56
C ARG A 62 2.87 -16.00 12.03
N GLN A 63 2.51 -14.79 12.45
CA GLN A 63 1.99 -14.53 13.80
C GLN A 63 0.70 -15.29 14.11
N LYS A 64 -0.12 -15.59 13.09
CA LYS A 64 -1.33 -16.39 13.21
C LYS A 64 -1.07 -17.91 13.20
N GLY A 65 0.20 -18.34 13.11
CA GLY A 65 0.58 -19.75 13.02
C GLY A 65 0.26 -20.38 11.67
N TRP A 66 0.17 -19.56 10.63
CA TRP A 66 -0.09 -19.99 9.27
C TRP A 66 1.18 -19.88 8.43
N GLU A 67 1.23 -20.64 7.34
CA GLU A 67 2.31 -20.59 6.37
C GLU A 67 1.80 -19.97 5.07
N VAL A 68 2.65 -19.15 4.46
CA VAL A 68 2.38 -18.57 3.14
C VAL A 68 2.75 -19.60 2.08
N TRP A 69 1.80 -19.92 1.22
CA TRP A 69 1.99 -20.86 0.11
C TRP A 69 2.38 -20.13 -1.18
N ALA A 70 1.70 -19.02 -1.48
CA ALA A 70 2.00 -18.19 -2.65
C ALA A 70 1.46 -16.76 -2.44
N VAL A 71 2.08 -15.80 -3.11
CA VAL A 71 1.51 -14.46 -3.30
C VAL A 71 0.58 -14.54 -4.50
N LEU A 72 -0.67 -14.10 -4.34
CA LEU A 72 -1.68 -14.14 -5.39
C LEU A 72 -1.76 -12.82 -6.15
N ASP A 73 -1.81 -11.71 -5.42
CA ASP A 73 -1.88 -10.38 -6.02
C ASP A 73 -1.30 -9.32 -5.08
N VAL A 74 -0.69 -8.29 -5.67
CA VAL A 74 -0.21 -7.10 -4.95
C VAL A 74 -0.52 -5.88 -5.82
N ARG A 75 -1.48 -5.06 -5.38
CA ARG A 75 -1.91 -3.89 -6.15
C ARG A 75 -2.10 -2.67 -5.28
N GLN A 76 -1.76 -1.50 -5.81
CA GLN A 76 -2.10 -0.22 -5.21
C GLN A 76 -3.55 0.13 -5.57
N VAL A 77 -4.35 0.45 -4.56
CA VAL A 77 -5.74 0.87 -4.68
C VAL A 77 -5.82 2.33 -4.24
N SER A 78 -6.46 3.16 -5.06
CA SER A 78 -6.77 4.56 -4.73
C SER A 78 -8.29 4.69 -4.58
N GLU A 79 -8.78 5.17 -3.42
CA GLU A 79 -10.22 5.36 -3.15
C GLU A 79 -10.73 6.73 -3.61
#